data_AF-A0A962LZC5-F1
#
_entry.id   AF-A0A962LZC5-F1
#
_cell.length_a   1.000
_cell.length_b   1.000
_cell.length_c   1.000
_cell.angle_alpha   90.00
_cell.angle_beta   90.00
_cell.angle_gamma   90.00
#
_symmetry.space_group_name_H-M   'P 1'
#
loop_
_entity.id
_entity.type
_entity.pdbx_description
1 polymer ?
#
loop_
_entity_poly.entity_id
_entity_poly.type
_entity_poly.pdbx_seq_one_letter_code
_entity_poly.pdbx_strand_id
1 'polypeptide(L)' 'MSRRQRRRFSPEFRLEAAQLVVDKGYTVREAAEAMSVGHSSMDRWVAQLRKERNGETPRGAAMTADQQRIKELEKQVRRL' A
#
# COMPACT_ATOMS: atom_id res chain seq x y z
N MET A 1 -21.39 -20.15 -7.84
CA MET A 1 -20.49 -19.29 -7.05
C MET A 1 -20.01 -18.13 -7.94
N SER A 2 -20.61 -16.94 -7.84
CA SER A 2 -20.14 -15.78 -8.61
C SER A 2 -18.79 -15.32 -8.07
N ARG A 3 -17.78 -15.15 -8.95
CA ARG A 3 -16.48 -14.57 -8.56
C ARG A 3 -16.72 -13.15 -8.10
N ARG A 4 -16.59 -12.89 -6.79
CA ARG A 4 -16.63 -11.53 -6.23
C ARG A 4 -15.52 -10.73 -6.89
N GLN A 5 -15.88 -9.69 -7.65
CA GLN A 5 -14.91 -8.86 -8.36
C GLN A 5 -13.98 -8.20 -7.32
N ARG A 6 -12.66 -8.41 -7.45
CA ARG A 6 -11.69 -7.80 -6.55
C ARG A 6 -11.71 -6.29 -6.75
N ARG A 7 -12.13 -5.55 -5.71
CA ARG A 7 -12.00 -4.09 -5.65
C ARG A 7 -10.53 -3.71 -5.89
N ARG A 8 -10.28 -2.82 -6.86
CA ARG A 8 -8.96 -2.25 -7.12
C ARG A 8 -8.90 -0.90 -6.43
N PHE A 9 -7.94 -0.77 -5.52
CA PHE A 9 -7.65 0.50 -4.83
C PHE A 9 -6.43 1.15 -5.46
N SER A 10 -6.45 2.48 -5.62
CA SER A 10 -5.30 3.25 -6.11
C SER A 10 -4.16 3.22 -5.08
N PRO A 11 -2.89 3.40 -5.49
CA PRO A 11 -1.76 3.46 -4.57
C PRO A 11 -1.93 4.55 -3.50
N GLU A 12 -2.47 5.70 -3.88
CA GLU A 12 -2.70 6.87 -3.01
C GLU A 12 -3.71 6.53 -1.92
N PHE A 13 -4.82 5.88 -2.29
CA PHE A 13 -5.83 5.42 -1.33
C PHE A 13 -5.25 4.42 -0.32
N ARG A 14 -4.43 3.48 -0.79
CA ARG A 14 -3.78 2.50 0.10
C ARG A 14 -2.83 3.21 1.07
N LEU A 15 -2.11 4.22 0.58
CA LEU A 15 -1.14 4.97 1.36
C LEU A 15 -1.85 5.72 2.48
N GLU A 16 -2.91 6.48 2.16
CA GLU A 16 -3.73 7.20 3.13
C GLU A 16 -4.29 6.25 4.19
N ALA A 17 -4.86 5.12 3.77
CA ALA A 17 -5.41 4.12 4.67
C ALA A 17 -4.36 3.54 5.63
N ALA A 18 -3.15 3.23 5.14
CA ALA A 18 -2.07 2.72 5.95
C ALA A 18 -1.48 3.77 6.91
N GLN A 19 -1.47 5.06 6.52
CA GLN A 19 -1.02 6.17 7.35
C GLN A 19 -1.92 6.38 8.59
N LEU A 20 -3.22 6.05 8.51
CA LEU A 20 -4.09 6.07 9.70
C LEU A 20 -3.53 5.19 10.83
N VAL A 21 -2.99 4.03 10.48
CA VAL A 21 -2.42 3.09 11.45
C VAL A 21 -1.00 3.50 11.85
N VAL A 22 -0.15 3.80 10.87
CA VAL A 22 1.28 4.04 11.13
C VAL A 22 1.53 5.40 11.79
N ASP A 23 0.82 6.45 11.35
CA ASP A 23 1.08 7.83 11.78
C ASP A 23 0.06 8.33 12.80
N LYS A 24 -1.21 7.95 12.65
CA LYS A 24 -2.30 8.45 13.53
C LYS A 24 -2.63 7.50 14.69
N GLY A 25 -1.94 6.37 14.79
CA GLY A 25 -2.08 5.43 15.92
C GLY A 25 -3.37 4.61 15.94
N TYR A 26 -4.12 4.57 14.84
CA TYR A 26 -5.33 3.72 14.76
C TYR A 26 -4.94 2.24 14.79
N THR A 27 -5.81 1.40 15.32
CA THR A 27 -5.66 -0.04 15.11
C THR A 27 -5.97 -0.40 13.66
N VAL A 28 -5.40 -1.51 13.17
CA VAL A 28 -5.70 -2.04 11.83
C VAL A 28 -7.20 -2.26 11.62
N ARG A 29 -7.90 -2.68 12.67
CA ARG A 29 -9.34 -2.89 12.66
C ARG A 29 -10.11 -1.58 12.49
N GLU A 30 -9.83 -0.57 13.32
CA GLU A 30 -10.50 0.72 13.23
C GLU A 30 -10.26 1.40 11.89
N ALA A 31 -9.02 1.37 11.39
CA ALA A 31 -8.71 1.92 10.07
C ALA A 31 -9.42 1.17 8.95
N ALA A 32 -9.55 -0.17 9.06
CA ALA A 32 -10.26 -0.98 8.07
C ALA A 32 -11.75 -0.67 8.04
N GLU A 33 -12.37 -0.51 9.21
CA GLU A 33 -13.78 -0.13 9.36
C GLU A 33 -14.00 1.30 8.84
N ALA A 34 -13.17 2.26 9.23
CA ALA A 34 -13.25 3.66 8.79
C ALA A 34 -13.13 3.82 7.27
N MET A 35 -12.21 3.08 6.63
CA MET A 35 -11.99 3.14 5.19
C MET A 35 -12.87 2.15 4.40
N SER A 36 -13.75 1.39 5.07
CA SER A 36 -14.60 0.35 4.47
C SER A 36 -13.81 -0.66 3.61
N VAL A 37 -12.68 -1.11 4.14
CA VAL A 37 -11.79 -2.11 3.52
C VAL A 37 -11.70 -3.38 4.36
N GLY A 38 -11.32 -4.49 3.72
CA GLY A 38 -11.10 -5.74 4.45
C GLY A 38 -9.86 -5.67 5.35
N HIS A 39 -9.96 -6.22 6.56
CA HIS A 39 -8.86 -6.25 7.54
C HIS A 39 -7.54 -6.77 6.95
N SER A 40 -7.58 -7.90 6.22
CA SER A 40 -6.38 -8.47 5.59
C SER A 40 -5.76 -7.59 4.49
N SER A 41 -6.55 -6.71 3.87
CA SER A 41 -6.03 -5.73 2.90
C SER A 41 -5.32 -4.61 3.64
N MET A 42 -5.95 -4.07 4.70
CA MET A 42 -5.35 -3.03 5.54
C MET A 42 -4.04 -3.51 6.14
N ASP A 43 -4.01 -4.70 6.74
CA ASP A 43 -2.82 -5.28 7.35
C ASP A 43 -1.63 -5.40 6.37
N ARG A 44 -1.90 -5.83 5.13
CA ARG A 44 -0.89 -5.87 4.07
C ARG A 44 -0.38 -4.49 3.69
N TRP A 45 -1.25 -3.49 3.61
CA TRP A 45 -0.86 -2.12 3.26
C TRP A 45 -0.03 -1.47 4.36
N VAL A 46 -0.38 -1.71 5.63
CA VAL A 46 0.42 -1.26 6.79
C VAL A 46 1.79 -1.92 6.79
N ALA A 47 1.86 -3.25 6.59
CA ALA A 47 3.12 -3.96 6.49
C ALA A 47 3.98 -3.46 5.31
N GLN A 48 3.36 -3.19 4.16
CA GLN A 48 4.05 -2.63 3.00
C GLN A 48 4.57 -1.21 3.29
N LEU A 49 3.77 -0.33 3.88
CA LEU A 49 4.19 1.04 4.21
C LEU A 49 5.37 1.06 5.18
N ARG A 50 5.38 0.18 6.19
CA ARG A 50 6.52 0.05 7.12
C ARG A 50 7.81 -0.36 6.41
N LYS A 51 7.72 -1.29 5.46
CA LYS A 51 8.86 -1.73 4.64
C LYS A 51 9.37 -0.63 3.71
N GLU A 52 8.46 0.05 3.02
CA GLU A 52 8.80 1.16 2.13
C GLU A 52 9.52 2.29 2.88
N ARG A 53 9.09 2.59 4.12
CA ARG A 53 9.77 3.56 5.01
C ARG A 53 11.14 3.10 5.49
N ASN A 54 11.35 1.79 5.59
CA ASN A 54 12.65 1.21 5.86
C ASN A 54 13.54 1.12 4.61
N GLY A 55 13.10 1.69 3.47
CA GLY A 55 13.86 1.71 2.23
C GLY A 55 13.70 0.44 1.38
N GLU A 56 12.81 -0.49 1.74
CA GLU A 56 12.56 -1.67 0.93
C GLU A 56 11.68 -1.34 -0.28
N THR A 57 12.22 -1.51 -1.48
CA THR A 57 11.45 -1.37 -2.73
C THR A 57 10.43 -2.50 -2.86
N PRO A 58 9.12 -2.20 -3.00
CA PRO A 58 8.10 -3.22 -3.11
C PRO A 58 8.13 -3.87 -4.50
N ARG A 59 8.02 -5.20 -4.55
CA ARG A 59 7.87 -5.93 -5.83
C ARG A 59 6.58 -5.51 -6.57
N GLY A 60 5.52 -5.23 -5.81
CA GLY A 60 4.21 -4.81 -6.31
C GLY A 60 4.11 -3.33 -6.67
N ALA A 61 2.89 -2.80 -6.77
CA ALA A 61 2.70 -1.36 -6.92
C ALA A 61 3.19 -0.64 -5.66
N ALA A 62 4.14 0.26 -5.83
CA ALA A 62 4.66 1.10 -4.75
C ALA A 62 3.61 2.10 -4.30
N MET A 63 3.49 2.28 -2.98
CA MET A 63 2.48 3.16 -2.38
C MET A 63 3.02 4.57 -2.15
N THR A 64 4.30 4.70 -1.78
CA THR A 64 4.98 5.98 -1.60
C THR A 64 5.55 6.53 -2.91
N ALA A 65 5.53 7.86 -3.06
CA ALA A 65 6.03 8.53 -4.27
C ALA A 65 7.52 8.23 -4.53
N ASP A 66 8.32 8.18 -3.46
CA ASP A 66 9.75 7.86 -3.56
C ASP A 66 9.96 6.46 -4.13
N GLN A 67 9.23 5.46 -3.63
CA GLN A 67 9.33 4.08 -4.12
C GLN A 67 8.74 3.91 -5.53
N GLN A 68 7.71 4.70 -5.88
CA GLN A 68 7.23 4.77 -7.28
C GLN A 68 8.32 5.30 -8.21
N ARG A 69 9.05 6.34 -7.78
CA ARG A 69 10.15 6.92 -8.55
C ARG A 69 11.32 5.95 -8.69
N ILE A 70 11.73 5.29 -7.60
CA ILE A 70 12.77 4.26 -7.62
C ILE A 70 12.42 3.18 -8.64
N LYS A 71 11.18 2.69 -8.62
CA LYS A 71 10.73 1.64 -9.55
C LYS A 71 10.74 2.08 -11.01
N GLU A 72 10.33 3.31 -11.29
CA GLU A 72 10.37 3.86 -12.64
C GLU A 72 11.81 3.98 -13.14
N LEU A 73 12.73 4.42 -12.27
CA LEU A 73 14.16 4.49 -12.59
C LEU A 73 14.76 3.09 -12.82
N GLU A 74 14.47 2.10 -11.97
CA GLU A 74 14.89 0.71 -12.15
C GLU A 74 14.41 0.14 -13.51
N LYS A 75 13.20 0.51 -13.93
CA LYS A 75 12.64 0.09 -15.22
C LYS A 75 13.36 0.75 -16.40
N GLN A 76 13.72 2.03 -16.27
CA GLN A 76 14.50 2.74 -17.29
C GLN A 76 15.91 2.14 -17.43
N VAL A 77 16.59 1.88 -16.31
CA VAL A 77 17.90 1.23 -16.28
C VAL A 77 17.85 -0.15 -16.93
N ARG A 78 16.83 -0.96 -16.66
CA ARG A 78 16.68 -2.30 -17.27
C ARG A 78 16.50 -2.24 -18.80
N ARG A 79 16.01 -1.13 -19.33
CA ARG A 79 15.74 -0.97 -20.77
C ARG A 79 16.96 -0.51 -21.57
N LEU A 80 17.99 0.00 -20.88
CA LEU A 80 19.30 0.31 -21.44
C LEU A 80 20.13 -0.99 -21.55
#